data_AF-A0A2K8L150-F1
#
_entry.id   AF-A0A2K8L150-F1
#
_cell.length_a   1.000
_cell.length_b   1.000
_cell.length_c   1.000
_cell.angle_alpha   90.00
_cell.angle_beta   90.00
_cell.angle_gamma   90.00
#
_symmetry.space_group_name_H-M   'P 1'
#
loop_
_entity.id
_entity.type
_entity.pdbx_description
1 polymer ?
#
loop_
_entity_poly.entity_id
_entity_poly.type
_entity_poly.pdbx_seq_one_letter_code
_entity_poly.pdbx_strand_id
1 'polypeptide(L)'
;MSQQRDKAVVERIMNLILDDAIAHFAHEERLFIEKSYPDRQEHAQIHSELIDKFKLVLKEIRGSEFSREWIEMGMTIRELLVSHVLCEDTRYIEYLRSE
;
A
#
# COMPACT_ATOMS: atom_id res chain seq x y z
N MET A 1 -24.39 -17.62 -6.01
CA MET A 1 -24.50 -16.97 -4.68
C MET A 1 -23.21 -17.00 -3.86
N SER A 2 -22.37 -18.05 -3.91
CA SER A 2 -21.07 -18.08 -3.17
C SER A 2 -20.09 -17.01 -3.65
N GLN A 3 -19.81 -17.00 -4.95
CA GLN A 3 -18.74 -16.17 -5.54
C GLN A 3 -18.92 -14.66 -5.33
N GLN A 4 -20.16 -14.17 -5.30
CA GLN A 4 -20.43 -12.74 -5.06
C GLN A 4 -20.24 -12.34 -3.59
N ARG A 5 -20.52 -13.25 -2.64
CA ARG A 5 -20.13 -13.05 -1.24
C ARG A 5 -18.61 -13.08 -1.09
N ASP A 6 -17.94 -13.98 -1.80
CA ASP A 6 -16.47 -14.09 -1.77
C ASP A 6 -15.82 -12.80 -2.32
N LYS A 7 -16.34 -12.25 -3.43
CA LYS A 7 -15.92 -10.96 -3.99
C LYS A 7 -16.07 -9.82 -2.98
N ALA A 8 -17.24 -9.70 -2.35
CA ALA A 8 -17.50 -8.66 -1.36
C ALA A 8 -16.55 -8.76 -0.14
N VAL A 9 -16.20 -9.98 0.27
CA VAL A 9 -15.21 -10.20 1.34
C VAL A 9 -13.82 -9.75 0.89
N VAL A 10 -13.39 -10.12 -0.31
CA VAL A 10 -12.10 -9.68 -0.88
C VAL A 10 -12.06 -8.16 -0.97
N GLU A 11 -13.05 -7.52 -1.58
CA GLU A 11 -13.12 -6.07 -1.69
C GLU A 11 -13.05 -5.40 -0.32
N ARG A 12 -13.78 -5.90 0.68
CA ARG A 12 -13.72 -5.36 2.05
C ARG A 12 -12.31 -5.44 2.62
N ILE A 13 -11.64 -6.58 2.50
CA ILE A 13 -10.27 -6.76 3.01
C ILE A 13 -9.30 -5.84 2.26
N MET A 14 -9.42 -5.71 0.94
CA MET A 14 -8.56 -4.83 0.16
C MET A 14 -8.74 -3.35 0.52
N ASN A 15 -9.97 -2.90 0.83
CA ASN A 15 -10.19 -1.56 1.37
C ASN A 15 -9.52 -1.37 2.73
N LEU A 16 -9.63 -2.36 3.63
CA LEU A 16 -8.99 -2.27 4.95
C LEU A 16 -7.46 -2.16 4.84
N ILE A 17 -6.84 -2.89 3.92
CA ILE A 17 -5.39 -2.79 3.67
C ILE A 17 -5.04 -1.40 3.12
N LEU A 18 -5.85 -0.86 2.21
CA LEU A 18 -5.62 0.49 1.67
C LEU A 18 -5.73 1.56 2.77
N ASP A 19 -6.77 1.48 3.62
CA ASP A 19 -6.98 2.43 4.71
C ASP A 19 -5.82 2.38 5.72
N ASP A 20 -5.33 1.18 6.05
CA ASP A 20 -4.19 0.97 6.94
C ASP A 20 -2.89 1.52 6.32
N ALA A 21 -2.64 1.25 5.04
CA ALA A 21 -1.48 1.79 4.31
C ALA A 21 -1.50 3.33 4.28
N ILE A 22 -2.65 3.96 4.02
CA ILE A 22 -2.78 5.43 4.04
C ILE A 22 -2.47 5.98 5.44
N ALA A 23 -2.97 5.33 6.49
CA ALA A 23 -2.71 5.75 7.86
C ALA A 23 -1.23 5.62 8.24
N HIS A 24 -0.59 4.53 7.80
CA HIS A 24 0.83 4.26 7.97
C HIS A 24 1.70 5.30 7.26
N PHE A 25 1.49 5.53 5.96
CA PHE A 25 2.20 6.53 5.16
C PHE A 25 2.10 7.94 5.77
N ALA A 26 0.90 8.32 6.22
CA ALA A 26 0.70 9.60 6.88
C ALA A 26 1.46 9.71 8.22
N HIS A 27 1.66 8.60 8.93
CA HIS A 27 2.46 8.58 10.15
C HIS A 27 3.94 8.78 9.86
N GLU A 28 4.48 8.09 8.86
CA GLU A 28 5.87 8.22 8.44
C GLU A 28 6.20 9.60 7.90
N GLU A 29 5.33 10.18 7.07
CA GLU A 29 5.51 11.54 6.56
C GLU A 29 5.55 12.59 7.67
N ARG A 30 4.73 12.42 8.73
CA ARG A 30 4.81 13.27 9.93
C ARG A 30 6.16 13.08 10.63
N LEU A 31 6.59 11.82 10.82
CA LEU A 31 7.89 11.51 11.43
C LEU A 31 9.05 12.12 10.63
N PHE A 32 9.01 12.09 9.30
CA PHE A 32 10.03 12.68 8.44
C PHE A 32 10.13 14.20 8.59
N ILE A 33 9.00 14.88 8.80
CA ILE A 33 9.00 16.31 9.10
C ILE A 33 9.65 16.57 10.46
N GLU A 34 9.24 15.82 11.49
CA GLU A 34 9.77 15.95 12.85
C GLU A 34 11.28 15.69 12.94
N LYS A 35 11.76 14.72 12.16
CA LYS A 35 13.16 14.28 12.15
C LYS A 35 14.01 14.92 11.06
N SER A 36 13.43 15.86 10.30
CA SER A 36 14.11 16.52 9.18
C SER A 36 14.76 15.54 8.19
N TYR A 37 14.09 14.41 7.92
CA TYR A 37 14.58 13.39 7.00
C TYR A 37 14.79 14.01 5.60
N PRO A 38 16.01 13.92 5.02
CA PRO A 38 16.34 14.61 3.76
C PRO A 38 15.45 14.21 2.58
N ASP A 39 15.12 12.92 2.47
CA ASP A 39 14.44 12.35 1.29
C ASP A 39 12.91 12.34 1.45
N ARG A 40 12.35 13.10 2.41
CA ARG A 40 10.91 13.07 2.75
C ARG A 40 9.97 13.33 1.57
N GLN A 41 10.36 14.19 0.62
CA GLN A 41 9.53 14.52 -0.55
C GLN A 41 9.50 13.38 -1.56
N GLU A 42 10.65 12.76 -1.81
CA GLU A 42 10.77 11.57 -2.67
C GLU A 42 9.93 10.43 -2.08
N HIS A 43 10.06 10.19 -0.78
CA HIS A 43 9.32 9.13 -0.10
C HIS A 43 7.80 9.37 -0.12
N ALA A 44 7.32 10.60 0.13
CA ALA A 44 5.90 10.93 0.01
C ALA A 44 5.36 10.77 -1.42
N GLN A 45 6.19 11.01 -2.45
CA GLN A 45 5.81 10.75 -3.83
C GLN A 45 5.60 9.24 -4.07
N ILE A 46 6.49 8.39 -3.54
CA ILE A 46 6.36 6.94 -3.62
C ILE A 46 5.05 6.47 -2.96
N HIS A 47 4.71 7.01 -1.78
CA HIS A 47 3.41 6.74 -1.14
C HIS A 47 2.23 7.08 -2.03
N SER A 48 2.23 8.26 -2.65
CA SER A 48 1.16 8.69 -3.56
C SER A 48 1.02 7.72 -4.73
N GLU A 49 2.13 7.31 -5.34
CA GLU A 49 2.14 6.36 -6.46
C GLU A 49 1.64 4.97 -6.05
N LEU A 50 1.99 4.50 -4.85
CA LEU A 50 1.49 3.24 -4.29
C LEU A 50 -0.01 3.29 -4.05
N ILE A 51 -0.53 4.37 -3.47
CA ILE A 51 -1.97 4.57 -3.24
C ILE A 51 -2.73 4.53 -4.57
N ASP A 52 -2.21 5.19 -5.61
CA ASP A 52 -2.86 5.22 -6.92
C ASP A 52 -2.87 3.84 -7.60
N LYS A 53 -1.76 3.10 -7.53
CA LYS A 53 -1.70 1.70 -7.98
C LYS A 53 -2.70 0.82 -7.22
N PHE A 54 -2.80 1.01 -5.91
CA PHE A 54 -3.74 0.26 -5.07
C PHE A 54 -5.20 0.51 -5.46
N LYS A 55 -5.56 1.79 -5.64
CA LYS A 55 -6.91 2.19 -6.08
C LYS A 55 -7.24 1.63 -7.47
N LEU A 56 -6.26 1.57 -8.38
CA LEU A 56 -6.43 0.95 -9.68
C LEU A 56 -6.73 -0.54 -9.57
N VAL A 57 -5.93 -1.29 -8.81
CA VAL A 57 -6.15 -2.73 -8.58
C VAL A 57 -7.53 -2.97 -7.94
N LEU A 58 -7.93 -2.16 -6.96
CA LEU A 58 -9.24 -2.28 -6.34
C LEU A 58 -10.40 -2.04 -7.33
N LYS A 59 -10.22 -1.11 -8.27
CA LYS A 59 -11.17 -0.88 -9.36
C LYS A 59 -11.25 -2.09 -10.31
N GLU A 60 -10.12 -2.73 -10.59
CA GLU A 60 -10.05 -3.94 -11.42
C GLU A 60 -10.73 -5.14 -10.74
N ILE A 61 -10.51 -5.35 -9.43
CA ILE A 61 -11.23 -6.37 -8.65
C ILE A 61 -12.75 -6.18 -8.75
N ARG A 62 -13.23 -4.94 -8.60
CA ARG A 62 -14.65 -4.59 -8.72
C ARG A 62 -15.21 -4.90 -10.12
N GLY A 63 -14.40 -4.77 -11.16
CA GLY A 63 -14.78 -5.07 -12.54
C GLY A 63 -14.67 -6.56 -12.94
N SER A 64 -13.92 -7.35 -12.18
CA SER A 64 -13.64 -8.76 -12.49
C SER A 64 -14.65 -9.72 -11.84
N GLU A 65 -15.11 -10.71 -12.59
CA GLU A 65 -15.97 -11.80 -12.09
C GLU A 65 -15.20 -13.11 -11.85
N PHE A 66 -13.90 -13.14 -12.13
CA PHE A 66 -13.08 -14.35 -12.06
C PHE A 66 -12.21 -14.34 -10.79
N SER A 67 -12.42 -15.32 -9.92
CA SER A 67 -11.70 -15.42 -8.64
C SER A 67 -10.19 -15.53 -8.78
N ARG A 68 -9.70 -16.10 -9.89
CA ARG A 68 -8.26 -16.18 -10.18
C ARG A 68 -7.64 -14.79 -10.34
N GLU A 69 -8.33 -13.87 -11.01
CA GLU A 69 -7.83 -12.51 -11.23
C GLU A 69 -7.73 -11.76 -9.90
N TRP A 70 -8.66 -11.98 -8.96
CA TRP A 70 -8.59 -11.38 -7.62
C TRP A 70 -7.37 -11.84 -6.84
N ILE A 71 -6.97 -13.11 -6.99
CA ILE A 71 -5.76 -13.66 -6.34
C ILE A 71 -4.52 -13.00 -6.92
N GLU A 72 -4.42 -12.91 -8.25
CA GLU A 72 -3.29 -12.27 -8.94
C GLU A 72 -3.17 -10.80 -8.52
N MET A 73 -4.28 -10.07 -8.49
CA MET A 73 -4.37 -8.69 -8.01
C MET A 73 -3.96 -8.54 -6.54
N GLY A 74 -4.39 -9.45 -5.65
CA GLY A 74 -3.96 -9.46 -4.26
C GLY A 74 -2.46 -9.70 -4.10
N MET A 75 -1.87 -10.55 -4.95
CA MET A 75 -0.43 -10.81 -4.97
C MET A 75 0.36 -9.59 -5.46
N THR A 76 -0.15 -8.86 -6.45
CA THR A 76 0.44 -7.58 -6.90
C THR A 76 0.52 -6.58 -5.75
N ILE A 77 -0.56 -6.47 -4.97
CA ILE A 77 -0.61 -5.54 -3.84
C ILE A 77 0.35 -5.94 -2.73
N ARG A 78 0.42 -7.23 -2.43
CA ARG A 78 1.42 -7.77 -1.50
C ARG A 78 2.84 -7.40 -1.94
N GLU A 79 3.17 -7.61 -3.21
CA GLU A 79 4.51 -7.32 -3.74
C GLU A 79 4.86 -5.83 -3.65
N LEU A 80 3.91 -4.96 -4.00
CA LEU A 80 4.09 -3.51 -3.89
C LEU A 80 4.42 -3.07 -2.46
N LEU A 81 3.66 -3.56 -1.47
CA LEU A 81 3.88 -3.21 -0.07
C LEU A 81 5.19 -3.80 0.47
N VAL A 82 5.48 -5.07 0.17
CA VAL A 82 6.71 -5.72 0.63
C VAL A 82 7.94 -5.04 0.03
N SER A 83 7.91 -4.72 -1.26
CA SER A 83 9.01 -4.00 -1.92
C SER A 83 9.22 -2.62 -1.32
N HIS A 84 8.14 -1.89 -1.02
CA HIS A 84 8.23 -0.58 -0.38
C HIS A 84 8.92 -0.66 0.99
N VAL A 85 8.48 -1.58 1.86
CA VAL A 85 9.10 -1.78 3.17
C VAL A 85 10.59 -2.13 3.06
N LEU A 86 10.95 -3.02 2.13
CA LEU A 86 12.32 -3.49 2.00
C LEU A 86 13.27 -2.46 1.38
N CYS A 87 12.79 -1.67 0.41
CA CYS A 87 13.63 -0.79 -0.40
C CYS A 87 13.59 0.66 0.04
N GLU A 88 12.46 1.13 0.60
CA GLU A 88 12.27 2.53 0.96
C GLU A 88 12.27 2.73 2.48
N ASP A 89 11.50 1.96 3.25
CA ASP A 89 11.38 2.20 4.70
C ASP A 89 12.69 1.89 5.44
N THR A 90 13.43 0.90 4.97
CA THR A 90 14.75 0.58 5.50
C THR A 90 15.72 1.76 5.45
N ARG A 91 15.62 2.64 4.43
CA ARG A 91 16.48 3.82 4.26
C ARG A 91 16.33 4.80 5.41
N TYR A 92 15.09 5.11 5.81
CA TYR A 92 14.87 6.05 6.92
C TYR A 92 15.13 5.38 8.28
N ILE A 93 14.92 4.06 8.41
CA ILE A 93 15.28 3.33 9.63
C ILE A 93 16.78 3.46 9.92
N GLU A 94 17.63 3.36 8.89
CA GLU A 94 19.08 3.58 9.02
C GLU A 94 19.39 5.01 9.46
N TYR A 95 18.74 6.00 8.83
CA TYR A 95 18.88 7.41 9.20
C TYR A 95 18.52 7.65 10.69
N LEU A 96 17.36 7.18 11.14
CA LEU A 96 16.88 7.36 12.52
C LEU A 96 17.73 6.64 13.57
N ARG A 97 18.52 5.63 13.19
CA ARG A 97 19.46 4.94 14.10
C ARG A 97 20.81 5.65 14.19
N SER A 98 21.14 6.47 13.20
CA SER A 98 22.42 7.20 13.13
C SER A 98 22.37 8.60 13.75
N GLU A 99 21.16 9.12 14.02
CA GLU A 99 20.88 10.36 14.76
C GLU A 99 20.78 10.11 16.27
#